data_AF-A0A849P1C1-F1
#
_entry.id   AF-A0A849P1C1-F1
#
_cell.length_a   1.000
_cell.length_b   1.000
_cell.length_c   1.000
_cell.angle_alpha   90.00
_cell.angle_beta   90.00
_cell.angle_gamma   90.00
#
_symmetry.space_group_name_H-M   'P 1'
#
loop_
_entity.id
_entity.type
_entity.pdbx_description
1 polymer ?
#
loop_
_entity_poly.entity_id
_entity_poly.type
_entity_poly.pdbx_seq_one_letter_code
_entity_poly.pdbx_strand_id
1 'polypeptide(L)'
;MRDSATSEQILNFLIKEVIEIAVFYRLSKQFTRLMYMPAARTGLMFGYHNIVQNDFRKNNEQWSLQVESINRDNAELTMPLKSFVADLNDLRHYHSYHQNHGLINPLETRLMEGNICINPDKQIYEFKPEGLQNSLPLSASSSLVTELAALSIQYNQLNNHSSFVIFEEPEAHLHLSAQREMAKLIVGLVNQGTYVLLTSHSDTFLQQINNLVLLNRLQDQALLEQLQIKDYETLSAEKVALYDFKVEEGKTNVQRIECGEYGFVAPSINEELFQLLQETNLILDRVSKDEQDTAVTTDKEGS
;
A
#
# COMPACT_ATOMS: atom_id res chain seq x y z
N MET A 1 -41.79 5.85 -13.16
CA MET A 1 -40.63 4.99 -12.86
C MET A 1 -39.28 5.56 -13.34
N ARG A 2 -39.23 6.56 -14.26
CA ARG A 2 -37.97 7.23 -14.65
C ARG A 2 -37.53 8.39 -13.74
N ASP A 3 -38.45 9.00 -13.00
CA ASP A 3 -38.17 10.21 -12.19
C ASP A 3 -37.55 9.93 -10.80
N SER A 4 -37.69 8.72 -10.28
CA SER A 4 -37.11 8.34 -8.98
C SER A 4 -35.60 8.13 -9.06
N ALA A 5 -35.12 7.51 -10.14
CA ALA A 5 -33.70 7.22 -10.35
C ALA A 5 -32.85 8.51 -10.53
N THR A 6 -33.43 9.54 -11.16
CA THR A 6 -32.77 10.84 -11.34
C THR A 6 -32.72 11.64 -10.04
N SER A 7 -33.79 11.58 -9.23
CA SER A 7 -33.84 12.26 -7.92
C SER A 7 -32.81 11.68 -6.94
N GLU A 8 -32.65 10.36 -6.93
CA GLU A 8 -31.68 9.66 -6.08
C GLU A 8 -30.22 9.94 -6.49
N GLN A 9 -29.95 9.99 -7.80
CA GLN A 9 -28.63 10.38 -8.31
C GLN A 9 -28.26 11.82 -7.93
N ILE A 10 -29.22 12.75 -8.01
CA ILE A 10 -29.01 14.14 -7.60
C ILE A 10 -28.78 14.23 -6.09
N LEU A 11 -29.55 13.49 -5.29
CA LEU A 11 -29.38 13.44 -3.84
C LEU A 11 -27.99 12.91 -3.44
N ASN A 12 -27.56 11.80 -4.05
CA ASN A 12 -26.23 11.23 -3.80
C ASN A 12 -25.11 12.17 -4.22
N PHE A 13 -25.27 12.88 -5.34
CA PHE A 13 -24.35 13.93 -5.76
C PHE A 13 -24.27 15.07 -4.72
N LEU A 14 -25.40 15.58 -4.25
CA LEU A 14 -25.44 16.63 -3.23
C LEU A 14 -24.85 16.18 -1.89
N ILE A 15 -25.15 14.97 -1.44
CA ILE A 15 -24.57 14.40 -0.21
C ILE A 15 -23.05 14.31 -0.34
N LYS A 16 -22.55 13.83 -1.49
CA LYS A 16 -21.11 13.77 -1.76
C LYS A 16 -20.48 15.16 -1.67
N GLU A 17 -21.03 16.14 -2.38
CA GLU A 17 -20.54 17.53 -2.35
C GLU A 17 -20.55 18.11 -0.94
N VAL A 18 -21.62 17.89 -0.17
CA VAL A 18 -21.72 18.38 1.22
C VAL A 18 -20.67 17.71 2.11
N ILE A 19 -20.48 16.40 2.03
CA ILE A 19 -19.45 15.69 2.80
C ILE A 19 -18.07 16.17 2.40
N GLU A 20 -17.81 16.30 1.10
CA GLU A 20 -16.53 16.75 0.56
C GLU A 20 -16.20 18.18 1.01
N ILE A 21 -17.18 19.08 1.00
CA ILE A 21 -17.02 20.44 1.53
C ILE A 21 -16.90 20.43 3.06
N ALA A 22 -17.65 19.59 3.78
CA ALA A 22 -17.64 19.59 5.25
C ALA A 22 -16.35 18.99 5.83
N VAL A 23 -15.87 17.89 5.24
CA VAL A 23 -14.69 17.14 5.70
C VAL A 23 -13.42 17.71 5.08
N PHE A 24 -13.46 18.00 3.79
CA PHE A 24 -12.29 18.42 3.02
C PHE A 24 -12.31 19.89 2.61
N TYR A 25 -13.17 20.75 3.18
CA TYR A 25 -13.37 22.18 2.85
C TYR A 25 -12.26 22.89 2.05
N ARG A 26 -11.02 22.94 2.59
CA ARG A 26 -9.86 23.56 1.93
C ARG A 26 -9.09 22.63 1.00
N LEU A 27 -9.10 21.32 1.28
CA LEU A 27 -8.40 20.26 0.56
C LEU A 27 -9.15 19.79 -0.69
N SER A 28 -10.49 19.87 -0.75
CA SER A 28 -11.30 19.37 -1.88
C SER A 28 -11.02 20.09 -3.19
N LYS A 29 -10.53 21.34 -3.12
CA LYS A 29 -10.06 22.09 -4.30
C LYS A 29 -8.58 21.86 -4.63
N GLN A 30 -7.84 21.15 -3.78
CA GLN A 30 -6.40 20.91 -3.91
C GLN A 30 -6.08 19.57 -4.58
N PHE A 31 -7.04 18.66 -4.67
CA PHE A 31 -6.88 17.43 -5.44
C PHE A 31 -8.05 17.21 -6.40
N THR A 32 -7.75 16.71 -7.59
CA THR A 32 -8.73 16.44 -8.65
C THR A 32 -9.08 14.96 -8.74
N ARG A 33 -8.34 14.10 -8.03
CA ARG A 33 -8.53 12.65 -8.04
C ARG A 33 -8.29 12.06 -6.66
N LEU A 34 -9.16 11.15 -6.24
CA LEU A 34 -9.01 10.32 -5.05
C LEU A 34 -8.74 8.88 -5.51
N MET A 35 -7.72 8.26 -4.94
CA MET A 35 -7.35 6.88 -5.19
C MET A 35 -7.27 6.11 -3.88
N TYR A 36 -7.74 4.87 -3.88
CA TYR A 36 -7.67 3.96 -2.74
C TYR A 36 -6.85 2.72 -3.11
N MET A 37 -5.82 2.45 -2.32
CA MET A 37 -4.92 1.32 -2.43
C MET A 37 -5.11 0.43 -1.19
N PRO A 38 -5.89 -0.66 -1.27
CA PRO A 38 -6.13 -1.56 -0.14
C PRO A 38 -4.87 -2.32 0.25
N ALA A 39 -4.80 -2.92 1.45
CA ALA A 39 -3.67 -3.76 1.84
C ALA A 39 -3.60 -5.06 1.01
N ALA A 40 -4.76 -5.68 0.73
CA ALA A 40 -4.87 -6.97 0.01
C ALA A 40 -4.79 -6.84 -1.53
N ARG A 41 -3.80 -6.13 -2.06
CA ARG A 41 -3.69 -5.78 -3.50
C ARG A 41 -3.60 -7.00 -4.39
N THR A 42 -2.66 -7.91 -4.11
CA THR A 42 -2.47 -9.12 -4.91
C THR A 42 -3.71 -10.01 -4.93
N GLY A 43 -4.36 -10.18 -3.77
CA GLY A 43 -5.59 -10.97 -3.65
C GLY A 43 -6.73 -10.41 -4.51
N LEU A 44 -6.90 -9.08 -4.52
CA LEU A 44 -7.91 -8.42 -5.35
C LEU A 44 -7.53 -8.46 -6.83
N MET A 45 -6.26 -8.25 -7.17
CA MET A 45 -5.75 -8.28 -8.54
C MET A 45 -5.96 -9.63 -9.23
N PHE A 46 -5.88 -10.75 -8.51
CA PHE A 46 -6.13 -12.09 -9.07
C PHE A 46 -7.54 -12.63 -8.82
N GLY A 47 -8.14 -12.31 -7.67
CA GLY A 47 -9.44 -12.85 -7.25
C GLY A 47 -10.65 -12.17 -7.89
N TYR A 48 -10.47 -11.00 -8.51
CA TYR A 48 -11.60 -10.20 -8.98
C TYR A 48 -12.49 -10.88 -10.03
N HIS A 49 -11.95 -11.79 -10.85
CA HIS A 49 -12.74 -12.41 -11.92
C HIS A 49 -13.95 -13.19 -11.34
N ASN A 50 -13.81 -13.75 -10.13
CA ASN A 50 -14.91 -14.39 -9.42
C ASN A 50 -15.85 -13.40 -8.71
N ILE A 51 -15.36 -12.21 -8.37
CA ILE A 51 -16.10 -11.19 -7.61
C ILE A 51 -16.94 -10.31 -8.55
N VAL A 52 -16.33 -9.83 -9.64
CA VAL A 52 -16.95 -8.98 -10.65
C VAL A 52 -17.99 -9.73 -11.47
N GLN A 53 -17.79 -11.03 -11.77
CA GLN A 53 -18.80 -11.86 -12.45
C GLN A 53 -20.10 -11.99 -11.64
N ASN A 54 -20.04 -11.90 -10.31
CA ASN A 54 -21.23 -11.96 -9.45
C ASN A 54 -21.94 -10.60 -9.33
N ASP A 55 -21.20 -9.49 -9.26
CA ASP A 55 -21.77 -8.14 -9.14
C ASP A 55 -22.28 -7.57 -10.49
N PHE A 56 -21.60 -7.82 -11.61
CA PHE A 56 -22.07 -7.38 -12.94
C PHE A 56 -23.31 -8.13 -13.42
N ARG A 57 -23.48 -9.41 -13.01
CA ARG A 57 -24.67 -10.20 -13.34
C ARG A 57 -25.94 -9.65 -12.68
N LYS A 58 -25.83 -8.98 -11.53
CA LYS A 58 -26.97 -8.33 -10.86
C LYS A 58 -27.41 -7.02 -11.53
N ASN A 59 -26.48 -6.27 -12.13
CA ASN A 59 -26.80 -4.94 -12.70
C ASN A 59 -27.18 -4.97 -14.19
N ASN A 60 -26.91 -6.08 -14.89
CA ASN A 60 -27.30 -6.27 -16.30
C ASN A 60 -28.33 -7.40 -16.43
N GLU A 61 -29.54 -7.23 -15.88
CA GLU A 61 -30.72 -8.04 -16.24
C GLU A 61 -31.22 -7.71 -17.66
N GLN A 62 -30.35 -7.83 -18.66
CA GLN A 62 -30.81 -7.91 -20.04
C GLN A 62 -30.07 -8.91 -20.92
N TRP A 63 -28.94 -9.48 -20.51
CA TRP A 63 -28.35 -10.67 -21.14
C TRP A 63 -27.52 -11.48 -20.15
N SER A 64 -28.12 -12.52 -19.57
CA SER A 64 -27.37 -13.63 -18.98
C SER A 64 -28.03 -14.94 -19.38
N LEU A 65 -27.25 -15.77 -20.08
CA LEU A 65 -27.59 -17.17 -20.33
C LEU A 65 -27.78 -17.87 -18.98
N GLN A 66 -28.88 -18.60 -18.86
CA GLN A 66 -29.28 -19.40 -17.71
C GLN A 66 -28.12 -20.30 -17.27
N VAL A 67 -27.50 -19.95 -16.14
CA VAL A 67 -26.74 -20.87 -15.32
C VAL A 67 -27.42 -20.85 -13.96
N GLU A 68 -27.93 -22.01 -13.58
CA GLU A 68 -28.74 -22.22 -12.39
C GLU A 68 -28.07 -21.66 -11.13
N SER A 69 -28.93 -21.00 -10.34
CA SER A 69 -28.66 -20.30 -9.10
C SER A 69 -27.99 -21.18 -8.05
N ILE A 70 -26.72 -20.90 -7.78
CA ILE A 70 -26.12 -21.26 -6.49
C ILE A 70 -26.34 -20.06 -5.56
N ASN A 71 -27.25 -20.22 -4.59
CA ASN A 71 -27.32 -19.38 -3.40
C ASN A 71 -25.96 -19.47 -2.66
N ARG A 72 -25.11 -18.46 -2.81
CA ARG A 72 -23.94 -18.23 -1.95
C ARG A 72 -23.95 -16.77 -1.56
N ASP A 73 -23.94 -16.53 -0.27
CA ASP A 73 -24.05 -15.22 0.37
C ASP A 73 -23.07 -14.22 -0.25
N ASN A 74 -23.61 -13.17 -0.85
CA ASN A 74 -22.86 -12.13 -1.56
C ASN A 74 -22.20 -11.20 -0.53
N ALA A 75 -20.91 -11.39 -0.25
CA ALA A 75 -20.12 -10.32 0.35
C ALA A 75 -19.93 -9.22 -0.70
N GLU A 76 -20.81 -8.22 -0.71
CA GLU A 76 -20.70 -7.08 -1.63
C GLU A 76 -19.44 -6.27 -1.28
N LEU A 77 -18.54 -6.12 -2.25
CA LEU A 77 -17.35 -5.28 -2.07
C LEU A 77 -17.77 -3.82 -1.79
N THR A 78 -17.01 -3.16 -0.91
CA THR A 78 -17.16 -1.72 -0.68
C THR A 78 -16.81 -0.93 -1.93
N MET A 79 -17.37 0.28 -2.07
CA MET A 79 -17.10 1.13 -3.22
C MET A 79 -15.60 1.44 -3.47
N PRO A 80 -14.76 1.70 -2.44
CA PRO A 80 -13.33 1.89 -2.66
C PRO A 80 -12.64 0.66 -3.28
N LEU A 81 -13.01 -0.55 -2.85
CA LEU A 81 -12.48 -1.79 -3.42
C LEU A 81 -12.97 -2.01 -4.86
N LYS A 82 -14.24 -1.69 -5.14
CA LYS A 82 -14.78 -1.71 -6.51
C LYS A 82 -14.04 -0.73 -7.43
N SER A 83 -13.75 0.48 -6.96
CA SER A 83 -12.98 1.48 -7.72
C SER A 83 -11.57 0.98 -8.01
N PHE A 84 -10.85 0.49 -7.00
CA PHE A 84 -9.50 -0.07 -7.16
C PHE A 84 -9.45 -1.17 -8.22
N VAL A 85 -10.40 -2.13 -8.17
CA VAL A 85 -10.48 -3.21 -9.15
C VAL A 85 -10.83 -2.68 -10.55
N ALA A 86 -11.74 -1.71 -10.64
CA ALA A 86 -12.10 -1.10 -11.92
C ALA A 86 -10.90 -0.37 -12.56
N ASP A 87 -10.13 0.37 -11.76
CA ASP A 87 -8.94 1.09 -12.20
C ASP A 87 -7.85 0.12 -12.69
N LEU A 88 -7.67 -1.03 -12.03
CA LEU A 88 -6.76 -2.09 -12.50
C LEU A 88 -7.16 -2.67 -13.86
N ASN A 89 -8.46 -2.78 -14.13
CA ASN A 89 -8.97 -3.42 -15.34
C ASN A 89 -9.08 -2.47 -16.55
N ASP A 90 -8.87 -1.17 -16.37
CA ASP A 90 -8.87 -0.23 -17.51
C ASP A 90 -7.55 -0.27 -18.30
N LEU A 91 -7.33 -1.41 -18.96
CA LEU A 91 -6.16 -1.71 -19.80
C LEU A 91 -5.88 -0.65 -20.87
N ARG A 92 -6.93 0.05 -21.34
CA ARG A 92 -6.83 1.10 -22.36
C ARG A 92 -6.07 2.31 -21.84
N HIS A 93 -6.29 2.66 -20.57
CA HIS A 93 -5.61 3.79 -19.94
C HIS A 93 -4.12 3.50 -19.76
N TYR A 94 -3.80 2.27 -19.34
CA TYR A 94 -2.41 1.82 -19.22
C TYR A 94 -1.67 1.83 -20.56
N HIS A 95 -2.28 1.27 -21.61
CA HIS A 95 -1.68 1.19 -22.95
C HIS A 95 -1.41 2.57 -23.57
N SER A 96 -2.37 3.50 -23.48
CA SER A 96 -2.25 4.85 -24.04
C SER A 96 -1.13 5.65 -23.36
N TYR A 97 -0.93 5.48 -22.05
CA TYR A 97 0.08 6.22 -21.34
C TYR A 97 1.50 5.71 -21.62
N HIS A 98 1.73 4.40 -21.55
CA HIS A 98 3.08 3.82 -21.76
C HIS A 98 3.62 4.09 -23.17
N GLN A 99 2.76 4.18 -24.18
CA GLN A 99 3.17 4.56 -25.53
C GLN A 99 3.52 6.04 -25.67
N ASN A 100 2.82 6.92 -24.93
CA ASN A 100 2.91 8.37 -25.14
C ASN A 100 3.93 9.08 -24.23
N HIS A 101 4.24 8.55 -23.05
CA HIS A 101 4.97 9.32 -22.04
C HIS A 101 6.38 8.81 -21.73
N GLY A 102 6.73 7.56 -22.07
CA GLY A 102 8.08 7.02 -21.88
C GLY A 102 8.65 7.19 -20.47
N LEU A 103 7.80 7.47 -19.47
CA LEU A 103 8.21 7.77 -18.11
C LEU A 103 8.66 6.46 -17.48
N ILE A 104 9.94 6.42 -17.12
CA ILE A 104 10.53 5.33 -16.36
C ILE A 104 9.78 5.27 -15.03
N ASN A 105 9.01 4.21 -14.82
CA ASN A 105 8.37 3.97 -13.54
C ASN A 105 9.45 3.58 -12.52
N PRO A 106 9.69 4.37 -11.46
CA PRO A 106 10.73 4.05 -10.48
C PRO A 106 10.50 2.70 -9.81
N LEU A 107 9.23 2.25 -9.71
CA LEU A 107 8.87 0.92 -9.22
C LEU A 107 9.46 -0.19 -10.10
N GLU A 108 9.39 -0.03 -11.42
CA GLU A 108 9.84 -1.02 -12.39
C GLU A 108 11.37 -1.16 -12.36
N THR A 109 12.09 -0.03 -12.31
CA THR A 109 13.55 -0.05 -12.35
C THR A 109 14.24 -0.29 -11.02
N ARG A 110 13.66 0.12 -9.88
CA ARG A 110 14.33 0.03 -8.56
C ARG A 110 13.87 -1.12 -7.70
N LEU A 111 12.66 -1.61 -7.95
CA LEU A 111 12.00 -2.59 -7.07
C LEU A 111 11.67 -3.91 -7.77
N MET A 112 11.20 -3.86 -9.02
CA MET A 112 10.83 -5.08 -9.75
C MET A 112 11.95 -5.67 -10.61
N GLU A 113 12.94 -4.87 -11.00
CA GLU A 113 13.97 -5.25 -12.00
C GLU A 113 13.33 -5.75 -13.31
N GLY A 114 12.34 -5.01 -13.78
CA GLY A 114 11.56 -5.35 -14.96
C GLY A 114 10.30 -4.50 -15.06
N ASN A 115 9.53 -4.68 -16.12
CA ASN A 115 8.35 -3.86 -16.39
C ASN A 115 7.06 -4.70 -16.47
N ILE A 116 5.94 -4.06 -16.15
CA ILE A 116 4.63 -4.64 -16.46
C ILE A 116 4.34 -4.38 -17.94
N CYS A 117 3.72 -5.34 -18.62
CA CYS A 117 3.29 -5.20 -20.00
C CYS A 117 1.93 -5.86 -20.20
N ILE A 118 1.18 -5.39 -21.20
CA ILE A 118 -0.08 -6.02 -21.59
C ILE A 118 0.21 -7.02 -22.71
N ASN A 119 -0.23 -8.26 -22.53
CA ASN A 119 -0.31 -9.21 -23.62
C ASN A 119 -1.51 -8.84 -24.52
N PRO A 120 -1.31 -8.39 -25.76
CA PRO A 120 -2.39 -7.88 -26.61
C PRO A 120 -3.40 -8.96 -27.01
N ASP A 121 -2.97 -10.23 -27.10
CA ASP A 121 -3.85 -11.33 -27.50
C ASP A 121 -4.76 -11.77 -26.34
N LYS A 122 -4.20 -11.82 -25.13
CA LYS A 122 -4.91 -12.29 -23.94
C LYS A 122 -5.61 -11.18 -23.16
N GLN A 123 -5.27 -9.90 -23.42
CA GLN A 123 -5.74 -8.75 -22.66
C GLN A 123 -5.49 -8.92 -21.14
N ILE A 124 -4.30 -9.39 -20.78
CA ILE A 124 -3.86 -9.55 -19.40
C ILE A 124 -2.52 -8.86 -19.18
N TYR A 125 -2.24 -8.50 -17.93
CA TYR A 125 -0.93 -8.05 -17.51
C TYR A 125 0.04 -9.24 -17.38
N GLU A 126 1.24 -9.06 -17.90
CA GLU A 126 2.38 -9.94 -17.75
C GLU A 126 3.57 -9.13 -17.21
N PHE A 127 4.48 -9.80 -16.53
CA PHE A 127 5.75 -9.22 -16.10
C PHE A 127 6.83 -9.56 -17.10
N LYS A 128 7.60 -8.56 -17.52
CA LYS A 128 8.79 -8.75 -18.34
C LYS A 128 10.03 -8.41 -17.51
N PRO A 129 10.79 -9.41 -17.05
CA PRO A 129 12.03 -9.18 -16.32
C PRO A 129 13.06 -8.46 -17.21
N GLU A 130 13.90 -7.63 -16.58
CA GLU A 130 14.99 -6.97 -17.28
C GLU A 130 15.97 -7.98 -17.87
N GLY A 131 16.45 -7.72 -19.09
CA GLY A 131 17.38 -8.60 -19.81
C GLY A 131 16.77 -9.87 -20.40
N LEU A 132 15.50 -10.20 -20.11
CA LEU A 132 14.80 -11.35 -20.69
C LEU A 132 13.85 -10.93 -21.82
N GLN A 133 13.76 -11.78 -22.84
CA GLN A 133 12.86 -11.54 -23.98
C GLN A 133 11.43 -11.99 -23.71
N ASN A 134 11.26 -13.03 -22.91
CA ASN A 134 9.96 -13.63 -22.63
C ASN A 134 9.30 -12.94 -21.43
N SER A 135 8.01 -12.69 -21.56
CA SER A 135 7.15 -12.27 -20.45
C SER A 135 6.64 -13.48 -19.67
N LEU A 136 6.32 -13.26 -18.41
CA LEU A 136 5.78 -14.22 -17.47
C LEU A 136 4.37 -13.77 -17.06
N PRO A 137 3.41 -14.71 -16.91
CA PRO A 137 2.16 -14.38 -16.24
C PRO A 137 2.45 -13.82 -14.84
N LEU A 138 1.70 -12.80 -14.40
CA LEU A 138 1.85 -12.25 -13.05
C LEU A 138 1.67 -13.34 -11.98
N SER A 139 0.78 -14.30 -12.20
CA SER A 139 0.56 -15.44 -11.30
C SER A 139 1.76 -16.37 -11.15
N ALA A 140 2.74 -16.28 -12.06
CA ALA A 140 3.98 -17.05 -12.04
C ALA A 140 5.20 -16.17 -11.66
N SER A 141 4.97 -14.92 -11.25
CA SER A 141 6.00 -13.97 -10.82
C SER A 141 6.18 -14.00 -9.29
N SER A 142 7.22 -13.34 -8.77
CA SER A 142 7.43 -13.26 -7.33
C SER A 142 6.34 -12.43 -6.64
N SER A 143 6.11 -12.68 -5.35
CA SER A 143 5.12 -11.92 -4.55
C SER A 143 5.40 -10.43 -4.53
N LEU A 144 6.68 -10.03 -4.55
CA LEU A 144 7.10 -8.64 -4.63
C LEU A 144 6.62 -8.00 -5.94
N VAL A 145 6.84 -8.68 -7.06
CA VAL A 145 6.40 -8.20 -8.38
C VAL A 145 4.89 -8.09 -8.44
N THR A 146 4.13 -9.04 -7.90
CA THR A 146 2.66 -8.98 -7.95
C THR A 146 2.08 -7.87 -7.10
N GLU A 147 2.65 -7.62 -5.91
CA GLU A 147 2.25 -6.48 -5.07
C GLU A 147 2.51 -5.15 -5.77
N LEU A 148 3.71 -5.00 -6.32
CA LEU A 148 4.11 -3.76 -6.98
C LEU A 148 3.41 -3.60 -8.33
N ALA A 149 2.95 -4.68 -8.98
CA ALA A 149 2.28 -4.60 -10.28
C ALA A 149 1.01 -3.76 -10.19
N ALA A 150 0.22 -3.92 -9.14
CA ALA A 150 -0.98 -3.13 -8.91
C ALA A 150 -0.66 -1.62 -8.82
N LEU A 151 0.45 -1.28 -8.16
CA LEU A 151 0.94 0.09 -8.05
C LEU A 151 1.52 0.60 -9.37
N SER A 152 2.28 -0.23 -10.10
CA SER A 152 2.86 0.14 -11.39
C SER A 152 1.78 0.44 -12.42
N ILE A 153 0.75 -0.40 -12.50
CA ILE A 153 -0.39 -0.22 -13.40
C ILE A 153 -1.08 1.13 -13.15
N GLN A 154 -1.19 1.54 -11.89
CA GLN A 154 -1.86 2.77 -11.47
C GLN A 154 -0.90 3.96 -11.30
N TYR A 155 0.42 3.77 -11.49
CA TYR A 155 1.44 4.79 -11.21
C TYR A 155 1.21 6.08 -12.00
N ASN A 156 0.71 5.95 -13.22
CA ASN A 156 0.43 7.09 -14.10
C ASN A 156 -0.71 7.95 -13.55
N GLN A 157 -1.66 7.32 -12.86
CA GLN A 157 -2.72 8.03 -12.17
C GLN A 157 -2.22 8.65 -10.85
N LEU A 158 -1.23 8.02 -10.19
CA LEU A 158 -0.57 8.52 -8.97
C LEU A 158 0.33 9.74 -9.21
N ASN A 159 1.03 9.78 -10.35
CA ASN A 159 2.00 10.83 -10.69
C ASN A 159 1.36 12.08 -11.35
N ASN A 160 0.03 12.18 -11.35
CA ASN A 160 -0.64 13.42 -11.73
C ASN A 160 -0.65 14.37 -10.54
N HIS A 161 -0.10 15.58 -10.74
CA HIS A 161 -0.20 16.67 -9.77
C HIS A 161 -1.65 16.82 -9.28
N SER A 162 -1.84 16.99 -7.97
CA SER A 162 -3.17 17.12 -7.33
C SER A 162 -3.93 15.78 -7.18
N SER A 163 -3.24 14.68 -6.90
CA SER A 163 -3.88 13.40 -6.51
C SER A 163 -3.90 13.26 -4.99
N PHE A 164 -4.96 12.66 -4.45
CA PHE A 164 -5.02 12.21 -3.06
C PHE A 164 -5.11 10.68 -3.03
N VAL A 165 -4.15 10.06 -2.35
CA VAL A 165 -4.00 8.60 -2.28
C VAL A 165 -4.20 8.16 -0.85
N ILE A 166 -5.14 7.25 -0.64
CA ILE A 166 -5.29 6.51 0.60
C ILE A 166 -4.61 5.16 0.39
N PHE A 167 -3.54 4.90 1.14
CA PHE A 167 -2.66 3.76 0.94
C PHE A 167 -2.56 2.93 2.21
N GLU A 168 -3.24 1.78 2.20
CA GLU A 168 -3.23 0.86 3.32
C GLU A 168 -1.98 -0.03 3.28
N GLU A 169 -1.20 -0.03 4.37
CA GLU A 169 -0.01 -0.87 4.58
C GLU A 169 0.88 -1.01 3.34
N PRO A 170 1.48 0.07 2.80
CA PRO A 170 2.32 0.02 1.59
C PRO A 170 3.53 -0.91 1.72
N GLU A 171 3.95 -1.22 2.95
CA GLU A 171 5.05 -2.12 3.28
C GLU A 171 4.66 -3.61 3.25
N ALA A 172 3.36 -3.91 3.27
CA ALA A 172 2.88 -5.27 3.38
C ALA A 172 3.40 -6.14 2.24
N HIS A 173 3.86 -7.35 2.59
CA HIS A 173 4.44 -8.32 1.66
C HIS A 173 5.72 -7.86 0.92
N LEU A 174 6.32 -6.73 1.31
CA LEU A 174 7.62 -6.27 0.83
C LEU A 174 8.74 -6.68 1.80
N HIS A 175 9.90 -7.06 1.26
CA HIS A 175 11.13 -7.18 2.06
C HIS A 175 11.66 -5.81 2.49
N LEU A 176 12.49 -5.75 3.53
CA LEU A 176 12.97 -4.49 4.13
C LEU A 176 13.62 -3.53 3.12
N SER A 177 14.41 -4.04 2.17
CA SER A 177 14.99 -3.21 1.11
C SER A 177 13.90 -2.55 0.25
N ALA A 178 12.89 -3.32 -0.13
CA ALA A 178 11.77 -2.82 -0.92
C ALA A 178 10.86 -1.85 -0.13
N GLN A 179 10.66 -2.07 1.17
CA GLN A 179 9.97 -1.12 2.04
C GLN A 179 10.68 0.24 2.07
N ARG A 180 12.02 0.23 2.12
CA ARG A 180 12.81 1.47 2.12
C ARG A 180 12.65 2.26 0.82
N GLU A 181 12.67 1.57 -0.31
CA GLU A 181 12.45 2.19 -1.63
C GLU A 181 10.99 2.65 -1.81
N MET A 182 10.01 1.92 -1.26
CA MET A 182 8.60 2.33 -1.23
C MET A 182 8.41 3.65 -0.46
N ALA A 183 9.06 3.80 0.69
CA ALA A 183 9.04 5.05 1.45
C ALA A 183 9.65 6.22 0.65
N LYS A 184 10.79 6.01 -0.02
CA LYS A 184 11.42 7.02 -0.90
C LYS A 184 10.48 7.43 -2.03
N LEU A 185 9.79 6.47 -2.66
CA LEU A 185 8.81 6.73 -3.70
C LEU A 185 7.65 7.59 -3.20
N ILE A 186 7.05 7.21 -2.07
CA ILE A 186 5.92 7.94 -1.48
C ILE A 186 6.33 9.37 -1.14
N VAL A 187 7.51 9.59 -0.55
CA VAL A 187 8.01 10.94 -0.29
C VAL A 187 8.22 11.72 -1.57
N GLY A 188 8.75 11.09 -2.62
CA GLY A 188 8.86 11.70 -3.94
C GLY A 188 7.51 12.18 -4.49
N LEU A 189 6.48 11.35 -4.40
CA LEU A 189 5.10 11.71 -4.79
C LEU A 189 4.57 12.88 -3.94
N VAL A 190 4.78 12.85 -2.62
CA VAL A 190 4.37 13.94 -1.72
C VAL A 190 5.04 15.26 -2.09
N ASN A 191 6.33 15.22 -2.42
CA ASN A 191 7.06 16.41 -2.85
C ASN A 191 6.65 16.91 -4.24
N GLN A 192 6.07 16.06 -5.07
CA GLN A 192 5.47 16.43 -6.37
C GLN A 192 4.03 16.96 -6.25
N GLY A 193 3.46 17.02 -5.03
CA GLY A 193 2.14 17.58 -4.77
C GLY A 193 1.03 16.54 -4.64
N THR A 194 1.36 15.26 -4.48
CA THR A 194 0.40 14.20 -4.15
C THR A 194 0.14 14.20 -2.65
N TYR A 195 -1.13 14.21 -2.25
CA TYR A 195 -1.52 14.00 -0.86
C TYR A 195 -1.55 12.49 -0.59
N VAL A 196 -1.02 12.07 0.55
CA VAL A 196 -1.00 10.66 0.93
C VAL A 196 -1.53 10.51 2.35
N LEU A 197 -2.56 9.68 2.51
CA LEU A 197 -3.01 9.15 3.79
C LEU A 197 -2.58 7.69 3.82
N LEU A 198 -1.91 7.28 4.89
CA LEU A 198 -1.27 5.98 4.96
C LEU A 198 -1.56 5.31 6.28
N THR A 199 -1.82 4.01 6.25
CA THR A 199 -1.86 3.15 7.43
C THR A 199 -0.64 2.23 7.40
N SER A 200 -0.08 1.93 8.57
CA SER A 200 1.11 1.10 8.69
C SER A 200 1.16 0.48 10.07
N HIS A 201 1.71 -0.73 10.14
CA HIS A 201 2.03 -1.43 11.38
C HIS A 201 3.54 -1.64 11.53
N SER A 202 4.36 -1.05 10.65
CA SER A 202 5.78 -1.32 10.54
C SER A 202 6.64 -0.26 11.20
N ASP A 203 7.39 -0.69 12.21
CA ASP A 203 8.47 0.09 12.84
C ASP A 203 9.56 0.45 11.83
N THR A 204 9.93 -0.49 10.94
CA THR A 204 10.97 -0.28 9.93
C THR A 204 10.56 0.73 8.87
N PHE A 205 9.29 0.75 8.48
CA PHE A 205 8.76 1.73 7.55
C PHE A 205 8.74 3.12 8.19
N LEU A 206 8.26 3.24 9.44
CA LEU A 206 8.30 4.49 10.19
C LEU A 206 9.74 4.99 10.38
N GLN A 207 10.68 4.09 10.69
CA GLN A 207 12.09 4.44 10.82
C GLN A 207 12.67 4.97 9.51
N GLN A 208 12.28 4.41 8.36
CA GLN A 208 12.71 4.95 7.08
C GLN A 208 12.12 6.35 6.84
N ILE A 209 10.85 6.60 7.18
CA ILE A 209 10.28 7.96 7.11
C ILE A 209 11.06 8.93 8.00
N ASN A 210 11.40 8.53 9.23
CA ASN A 210 12.26 9.33 10.12
C ASN A 210 13.61 9.65 9.47
N ASN A 211 14.27 8.67 8.85
CA ASN A 211 15.53 8.89 8.15
C ASN A 211 15.38 9.95 7.05
N LEU A 212 14.31 9.88 6.24
CA LEU A 212 14.06 10.85 5.17
C LEU A 212 13.75 12.26 5.71
N VAL A 213 13.14 12.37 6.90
CA VAL A 213 12.94 13.63 7.60
C VAL A 213 14.24 14.20 8.15
N LEU A 214 15.05 13.38 8.81
CA LEU A 214 16.33 13.79 9.37
C LEU A 214 17.31 14.23 8.27
N LEU A 215 17.35 13.51 7.15
CA LEU A 215 18.15 13.88 5.99
C LEU A 215 17.74 15.25 5.41
N ASN A 216 16.44 15.56 5.38
CA ASN A 216 15.96 16.88 4.96
C ASN A 216 16.46 18.01 5.87
N ARG A 217 16.54 17.75 7.20
CA ARG A 217 17.05 18.71 8.18
C ARG A 217 18.56 18.90 8.10
N LEU A 218 19.31 17.81 7.89
CA LEU A 218 20.76 17.83 7.82
C LEU A 218 21.29 18.56 6.57
N GLN A 219 20.59 18.43 5.44
CA GLN A 219 21.01 19.00 4.14
C GLN A 219 22.45 18.59 3.74
N ASP A 220 22.86 17.38 4.11
CA ASP A 220 24.18 16.82 3.79
C ASP A 220 24.14 16.06 2.46
N GLN A 221 24.64 16.69 1.40
CA GLN A 221 24.63 16.11 0.05
C GLN A 221 25.52 14.87 -0.08
N ALA A 222 26.66 14.83 0.63
CA ALA A 222 27.57 13.70 0.56
C ALA A 222 26.94 12.44 1.18
N LEU A 223 26.19 12.63 2.27
CA LEU A 223 25.44 11.55 2.90
C LEU A 223 24.28 11.06 2.02
N LEU A 224 23.56 11.97 1.33
CA LEU A 224 22.52 11.60 0.37
C LEU A 224 23.07 10.74 -0.77
N GLU A 225 24.22 11.12 -1.34
CA GLU A 225 24.91 10.35 -2.37
C GLU A 225 25.33 8.97 -1.85
N GLN A 226 25.93 8.89 -0.65
CA GLN A 226 26.35 7.63 -0.03
C GLN A 226 25.16 6.68 0.19
N LEU A 227 24.01 7.21 0.61
CA LEU A 227 22.79 6.44 0.88
C LEU A 227 21.93 6.20 -0.37
N GLN A 228 22.34 6.71 -1.53
CA GLN A 228 21.58 6.64 -2.79
C GLN A 228 20.14 7.17 -2.61
N ILE A 229 20.04 8.35 -2.03
CA ILE A 229 18.79 9.08 -1.82
C ILE A 229 18.89 10.38 -2.61
N LYS A 230 17.84 10.68 -3.38
CA LYS A 230 17.78 11.93 -4.14
C LYS A 230 17.16 13.03 -3.30
N ASP A 231 17.49 14.28 -3.60
CA ASP A 231 17.02 15.44 -2.82
C ASP A 231 15.49 15.49 -2.69
N TYR A 232 14.78 15.18 -3.78
CA TYR A 232 13.31 15.16 -3.82
C TYR A 232 12.69 13.99 -3.03
N GLU A 233 13.50 13.04 -2.55
CA GLU A 233 13.07 11.91 -1.73
C GLU A 233 13.25 12.19 -0.22
N THR A 234 13.70 13.39 0.14
CA THR A 234 13.76 13.86 1.53
C THR A 234 12.45 14.55 1.94
N LEU A 235 12.03 14.40 3.20
CA LEU A 235 10.70 14.85 3.64
C LEU A 235 10.80 16.00 4.65
N SER A 236 10.17 17.14 4.39
CA SER A 236 10.02 18.17 5.42
C SER A 236 9.09 17.68 6.53
N ALA A 237 9.48 17.88 7.79
CA ALA A 237 8.67 17.53 8.96
C ALA A 237 7.30 18.24 8.96
N GLU A 238 7.17 19.38 8.29
CA GLU A 238 5.91 20.13 8.16
C GLU A 238 4.92 19.47 7.19
N LYS A 239 5.41 18.62 6.28
CA LYS A 239 4.60 17.92 5.27
C LYS A 239 4.05 16.58 5.76
N VAL A 240 4.31 16.20 7.01
CA VAL A 240 3.93 14.91 7.58
C VAL A 240 3.33 15.07 8.96
N ALA A 241 2.27 14.32 9.22
CA ALA A 241 1.66 14.20 10.54
C ALA A 241 1.48 12.72 10.84
N LEU A 242 1.97 12.29 12.01
CA LEU A 242 1.79 10.93 12.49
C LEU A 242 0.68 10.90 13.54
N TYR A 243 -0.16 9.87 13.47
CA TYR A 243 -1.19 9.59 14.45
C TYR A 243 -1.01 8.17 14.95
N ASP A 244 -0.85 8.03 16.27
CA ASP A 244 -0.77 6.74 16.93
C ASP A 244 -2.14 6.31 17.45
N PHE A 245 -2.45 5.02 17.30
CA PHE A 245 -3.73 4.43 17.64
C PHE A 245 -3.54 3.45 18.78
N LYS A 246 -4.04 3.81 19.97
CA LYS A 246 -3.92 2.98 21.17
C LYS A 246 -5.29 2.49 21.61
N VAL A 247 -5.41 1.18 21.85
CA VAL A 247 -6.65 0.59 22.36
C VAL A 247 -6.59 0.58 23.89
N GLU A 248 -7.46 1.35 24.52
CA GLU A 248 -7.59 1.43 25.99
C GLU A 248 -9.05 1.21 26.37
N GLU A 249 -9.30 0.27 27.27
CA GLU A 249 -10.65 -0.01 27.82
C GLU A 249 -11.73 -0.26 26.75
N GLY A 250 -11.37 -0.89 25.62
CA GLY A 250 -12.29 -1.16 24.50
C GLY A 250 -12.62 0.06 23.63
N LYS A 251 -11.90 1.17 23.79
CA LYS A 251 -11.95 2.35 22.92
C LYS A 251 -10.60 2.56 22.23
N THR A 252 -10.62 3.10 21.02
CA THR A 252 -9.41 3.50 20.31
C THR A 252 -9.16 4.99 20.55
N ASN A 253 -8.09 5.29 21.27
CA ASN A 253 -7.58 6.64 21.45
C ASN A 253 -6.62 6.96 20.29
N VAL A 254 -6.82 8.11 19.64
CA VAL A 254 -5.99 8.56 18.52
C VAL A 254 -5.18 9.77 18.99
N GLN A 255 -3.87 9.61 19.05
CA GLN A 255 -2.96 10.64 19.53
C GLN A 255 -2.08 11.14 18.37
N ARG A 256 -2.05 12.45 18.15
CA ARG A 256 -1.07 13.04 17.23
C ARG A 256 0.31 13.00 17.86
N ILE A 257 1.29 12.50 17.11
CA ILE A 257 2.69 12.43 17.51
C ILE A 257 3.43 13.60 16.87
N GLU A 258 4.05 14.43 17.70
CA GLU A 258 4.90 15.52 17.23
C GLU A 258 6.26 15.00 16.76
N CYS A 259 6.82 15.64 15.73
CA CYS A 259 8.13 15.26 15.19
C CYS A 259 9.25 15.82 16.08
N GLY A 260 9.88 14.98 16.89
CA GLY A 260 10.99 15.37 17.78
C GLY A 260 12.32 15.57 17.05
N GLU A 261 13.40 15.77 17.82
CA GLU A 261 14.76 15.92 17.31
C GLU A 261 15.20 14.71 16.46
N TYR A 262 14.87 13.50 16.92
CA TYR A 262 15.21 12.24 16.27
C TYR A 262 14.10 11.67 15.37
N GLY A 263 13.08 12.49 15.05
CA GLY A 263 11.91 12.07 14.27
C GLY A 263 10.71 11.71 15.14
N PHE A 264 9.81 10.91 14.58
CA PHE A 264 8.61 10.44 15.23
C PHE A 264 8.87 9.18 16.06
N VAL A 265 8.23 9.10 17.22
CA VAL A 265 8.27 7.92 18.10
C VAL A 265 6.83 7.46 18.29
N ALA A 266 6.50 6.23 17.87
CA ALA A 266 5.18 5.63 18.05
C ALA A 266 5.16 4.77 19.33
N PRO A 267 4.50 5.22 20.41
CA PRO A 267 4.45 4.46 21.66
C PRO A 267 3.88 3.06 21.51
N SER A 268 2.76 2.89 20.79
CA SER A 268 2.13 1.56 20.59
C SER A 268 3.15 0.52 20.10
N ILE A 269 3.71 0.75 18.91
CA ILE A 269 4.69 -0.15 18.26
C ILE A 269 5.87 -0.48 19.20
N ASN A 270 6.40 0.53 19.91
CA ASN A 270 7.52 0.34 20.82
C ASN A 270 7.13 -0.48 22.07
N GLU A 271 5.93 -0.29 22.61
CA GLU A 271 5.40 -1.08 23.72
C GLU A 271 5.28 -2.57 23.31
N GLU A 272 4.74 -2.86 22.12
CA GLU A 272 4.64 -4.22 21.58
C GLU A 272 6.03 -4.87 21.38
N LEU A 273 6.99 -4.14 20.78
CA LEU A 273 8.36 -4.63 20.59
C LEU A 273 9.05 -4.93 21.93
N PHE A 274 8.84 -4.06 22.92
CA PHE A 274 9.41 -4.25 24.25
C PHE A 274 8.84 -5.48 24.95
N GLN A 275 7.52 -5.72 24.85
CA GLN A 275 6.89 -6.91 25.39
C GLN A 275 7.45 -8.19 24.75
N LEU A 276 7.62 -8.21 23.43
CA LEU A 276 8.22 -9.34 22.71
C LEU A 276 9.67 -9.59 23.15
N LEU A 277 10.45 -8.53 23.38
CA LEU A 277 11.82 -8.63 23.87
C LEU A 277 11.87 -9.19 25.30
N GLN A 278 10.96 -8.75 26.18
CA GLN A 278 10.82 -9.30 27.52
C GLN A 278 10.48 -10.78 27.50
N GLU A 279 9.51 -11.19 26.67
CA GLU A 279 9.14 -12.59 26.47
C GLU A 279 10.34 -13.42 26.00
N THR A 280 11.07 -12.92 24.99
CA THR A 280 12.27 -13.57 24.45
C THR A 280 13.32 -13.78 25.53
N ASN A 281 13.63 -12.76 26.32
CA ASN A 281 14.59 -12.87 27.42
C ASN A 281 14.17 -13.91 28.47
N LEU A 282 12.88 -13.92 28.84
CA LEU A 282 12.33 -14.90 29.80
C LEU A 282 12.40 -16.35 29.30
N ILE A 283 12.31 -16.56 27.98
CA ILE A 283 12.46 -17.88 27.35
C ILE A 283 13.94 -18.27 27.33
N LEU A 284 14.82 -17.39 26.86
CA LEU A 284 16.26 -17.65 26.79
C LEU A 284 16.86 -17.96 28.16
N ASP A 285 16.47 -17.22 29.19
CA ASP A 285 16.91 -17.47 30.58
C ASP A 285 16.56 -18.87 31.09
N ARG A 286 15.50 -19.50 30.57
CA ARG A 286 15.11 -20.87 30.92
C ARG A 286 15.85 -21.90 30.07
N VAL A 287 15.97 -21.66 28.75
CA VAL A 287 16.75 -22.52 27.85
C VAL A 287 18.19 -22.65 28.34
N SER A 288 18.82 -21.52 28.73
CA SER A 288 20.19 -21.52 29.24
C SER A 288 20.36 -22.23 30.59
N LYS A 289 19.30 -22.36 31.40
CA LYS A 289 19.34 -23.12 32.66
C LYS A 289 19.19 -24.61 32.42
N ASP A 290 18.32 -25.01 31.49
CA ASP A 290 18.12 -26.42 31.13
C ASP A 290 19.35 -27.02 30.44
N GLU A 291 20.10 -26.25 29.64
CA GLU A 291 21.39 -26.65 29.07
C GLU A 291 22.48 -26.87 30.13
N GLN A 292 22.48 -26.06 31.20
CA GLN A 292 23.40 -26.23 32.32
C GLN A 292 23.04 -27.47 33.16
N ASP A 293 21.77 -27.72 33.42
CA ASP A 293 21.33 -28.89 34.18
C ASP A 293 21.52 -30.20 33.39
N THR A 294 21.33 -30.18 32.06
CA THR A 294 21.60 -31.36 31.20
C THR A 294 23.08 -31.69 31.07
N ALA A 295 23.97 -30.69 30.95
CA ALA A 295 25.42 -30.89 30.94
C ALA A 295 25.94 -31.48 32.27
N VAL A 296 25.37 -31.07 33.41
CA VAL A 296 25.71 -31.61 34.74
C VAL A 296 25.24 -33.06 34.92
N THR A 297 24.15 -33.47 34.25
CA THR A 297 23.70 -34.87 34.29
C THR A 297 24.53 -35.81 33.40
N THR A 298 25.00 -35.36 32.23
CA THR A 298 25.82 -36.20 31.35
C THR A 298 27.21 -36.50 31.89
N ASP A 299 27.80 -35.58 32.68
CA ASP A 299 29.11 -35.81 33.32
C ASP A 299 29.04 -36.78 34.52
N LYS A 300 27.85 -37.04 35.07
CA LYS A 300 27.67 -37.96 36.21
C LYS A 300 27.35 -39.41 35.82
N GLU A 301 26.93 -39.66 34.58
CA GLU A 301 26.66 -41.03 34.09
C GLU A 301 27.87 -41.67 33.38
N GLY A 302 28.99 -40.94 33.22
CA GLY A 302 30.21 -41.41 32.57
C GLY A 302 31.40 -41.76 33.48
N SER A 303 31.21 -41.84 34.81
CA SER A 303 32.26 -42.22 35.79
C SER A 303 31.93 -43.48 36.56
#